data_AF-A0A7X0TWQ9-F1
#
_entry.id   AF-A0A7X0TWQ9-F1
#
_cell.length_a   1.000
_cell.length_b   1.000
_cell.length_c   1.000
_cell.angle_alpha   90.00
_cell.angle_beta   90.00
_cell.angle_gamma   90.00
#
_symmetry.space_group_name_H-M   'P 1'
#
loop_
_entity.id
_entity.type
_entity.pdbx_description
1 polymer ?
#
loop_
_entity_poly.entity_id
_entity_poly.type
_entity_poly.pdbx_seq_one_letter_code
_entity_poly.pdbx_strand_id
1 'polypeptide(L)'
;MRMSQWAHDTFGQRVPLIRQGIAEALSVALENALDAQKVAQTDHLHPFGFTLMSRKFEALAEAFEDLGDVRVVKPGGSQHELVVLDGKLLFPFRYAKDRSVSVMSARIGDGRPSALVQALFNRFGPEPRMRQLALHDLPPHAVPVAEALGDLPDDTRLVLIAYACNAHSGLLDAWWGEAELLDRTGSLRWHHCEEIPLVQESVAPAGREGEAAAFDHGVPPAPALNPRRGAARLAAPVSEPLPFGPEAASGA
;
A
#
# COMPACT_ATOMS: atom_id res chain seq x y z
N MET A 1 4.44 -22.65 1.75
CA MET A 1 5.59 -21.93 1.17
C MET A 1 6.67 -21.83 2.24
N ARG A 2 7.87 -22.37 1.99
CA ARG A 2 8.96 -22.41 3.00
C ARG A 2 9.53 -21.00 3.13
N MET A 3 9.57 -20.46 4.34
CA MET A 3 10.25 -19.20 4.62
C MET A 3 11.75 -19.38 4.38
N SER A 4 12.41 -18.38 3.80
CA SER A 4 13.86 -18.42 3.62
C SER A 4 14.56 -18.19 4.96
N GLN A 5 15.83 -18.61 5.02
CA GLN A 5 16.68 -18.31 6.17
C GLN A 5 16.86 -16.80 6.32
N TRP A 6 17.04 -16.06 5.22
CA TRP A 6 17.19 -14.60 5.26
C TRP A 6 16.00 -13.90 5.90
N ALA A 7 14.77 -14.29 5.56
CA ALA A 7 13.58 -13.66 6.13
C ALA A 7 13.52 -13.89 7.64
N HIS A 8 13.81 -15.12 8.09
CA HIS A 8 13.89 -15.45 9.50
C HIS A 8 15.01 -14.70 10.23
N ASP A 9 16.18 -14.54 9.62
CA ASP A 9 17.28 -13.78 10.21
C ASP A 9 16.95 -12.27 10.27
N THR A 10 16.17 -11.76 9.31
CA THR A 10 15.80 -10.34 9.20
C THR A 10 14.67 -9.95 10.15
N PHE A 11 13.64 -10.80 10.27
CA PHE A 11 12.37 -10.48 10.94
C PHE A 11 11.97 -11.49 12.04
N GLY A 12 12.78 -12.51 12.27
CA GLY A 12 12.56 -13.52 13.32
C GLY A 12 11.29 -14.35 13.10
N GLN A 13 10.51 -14.49 14.16
CA GLN A 13 9.25 -15.26 14.13
C GLN A 13 8.10 -14.47 13.47
N ARG A 14 8.28 -13.16 13.23
CA ARG A 14 7.23 -12.27 12.68
C ARG A 14 7.16 -12.25 11.17
N VAL A 15 8.02 -13.00 10.47
CA VAL A 15 8.04 -13.09 9.00
C VAL A 15 6.64 -13.23 8.39
N PRO A 16 5.76 -14.16 8.84
CA PRO A 16 4.45 -14.32 8.23
C PRO A 16 3.59 -13.06 8.36
N LEU A 17 3.61 -12.43 9.55
CA LEU A 17 2.84 -11.24 9.87
C LEU A 17 3.34 -10.04 9.08
N ILE A 18 4.65 -9.79 9.03
CA ILE A 18 5.22 -8.65 8.30
C ILE A 18 4.99 -8.82 6.80
N ARG A 19 5.15 -10.04 6.27
CA ARG A 19 4.91 -10.31 4.85
C ARG A 19 3.44 -10.07 4.47
N GLN A 20 2.51 -10.50 5.32
CA GLN A 20 1.08 -10.25 5.12
C GLN A 20 0.76 -8.75 5.20
N GLY A 21 1.25 -8.06 6.24
CA GLY A 21 1.03 -6.62 6.40
C GLY A 21 1.58 -5.79 5.24
N ILE A 22 2.73 -6.17 4.66
CA ILE A 22 3.25 -5.51 3.44
C ILE A 22 2.30 -5.73 2.26
N ALA A 23 1.83 -6.96 2.03
CA ALA A 23 0.92 -7.26 0.93
C ALA A 23 -0.39 -6.47 1.07
N GLU A 24 -0.98 -6.46 2.26
CA GLU A 24 -2.21 -5.73 2.57
C GLU A 24 -2.02 -4.21 2.42
N ALA A 25 -0.93 -3.65 2.94
CA ALA A 25 -0.60 -2.23 2.79
C ALA A 25 -0.46 -1.82 1.31
N LEU A 26 0.19 -2.64 0.49
CA LEU A 26 0.31 -2.40 -0.95
C LEU A 26 -1.06 -2.46 -1.64
N SER A 27 -1.90 -3.44 -1.31
CA SER A 27 -3.26 -3.55 -1.84
C SER A 27 -4.09 -2.30 -1.51
N VAL A 28 -4.14 -1.89 -0.24
CA VAL A 28 -4.85 -0.67 0.20
C VAL A 28 -4.35 0.55 -0.57
N ALA A 29 -3.02 0.74 -0.65
CA ALA A 29 -2.45 1.89 -1.34
C ALA A 29 -2.81 1.94 -2.83
N LEU A 30 -2.87 0.78 -3.49
CA LEU A 30 -3.27 0.68 -4.88
C LEU A 30 -4.77 0.87 -5.08
N GLU A 31 -5.61 0.32 -4.21
CA GLU A 31 -7.06 0.52 -4.24
C GLU A 31 -7.41 2.01 -4.14
N ASN A 32 -6.80 2.73 -3.19
CA ASN A 32 -6.95 4.18 -3.08
C ASN A 32 -6.51 4.91 -4.36
N ALA A 33 -5.41 4.47 -4.99
CA ALA A 33 -4.94 5.07 -6.24
C ALA A 33 -5.87 4.79 -7.43
N LEU A 34 -6.43 3.58 -7.50
CA LEU A 34 -7.43 3.20 -8.50
C LEU A 34 -8.72 4.01 -8.33
N ASP A 35 -9.18 4.19 -7.09
CA ASP A 35 -10.39 4.98 -6.82
C ASP A 35 -10.18 6.45 -7.13
N ALA A 36 -9.01 7.01 -6.82
CA ALA A 36 -8.65 8.36 -7.24
C ALA A 36 -8.67 8.51 -8.78
N GLN A 37 -8.18 7.51 -9.52
CA GLN A 37 -8.23 7.50 -10.98
C GLN A 37 -9.66 7.44 -11.52
N LYS A 38 -10.50 6.56 -10.94
CA LYS A 38 -11.91 6.42 -11.32
C LYS A 38 -12.67 7.72 -11.09
N VAL A 39 -12.51 8.36 -9.94
CA VAL A 39 -13.22 9.60 -9.59
C VAL A 39 -12.78 10.77 -10.47
N ALA A 40 -11.51 10.84 -10.84
CA ALA A 40 -10.99 11.94 -11.65
C ALA A 40 -11.53 11.98 -13.09
N GLN A 41 -12.11 10.89 -13.60
CA GLN A 41 -12.74 10.82 -14.93
C GLN A 41 -11.85 11.39 -16.05
N THR A 42 -10.56 11.05 -16.02
CA THR A 42 -9.55 11.50 -16.98
C THR A 42 -8.72 10.34 -17.47
N ASP A 43 -8.25 10.42 -18.72
CA ASP A 43 -7.31 9.45 -19.30
C ASP A 43 -5.87 9.64 -18.79
N HIS A 44 -5.58 10.78 -18.14
CA HIS A 44 -4.27 11.01 -17.55
C HIS A 44 -4.07 10.19 -16.27
N LEU A 45 -2.93 9.51 -16.15
CA LEU A 45 -2.58 8.70 -14.96
C LEU A 45 -2.03 9.52 -13.77
N HIS A 46 -2.19 10.84 -13.79
CA HIS A 46 -1.74 11.71 -12.69
C HIS A 46 -2.43 11.37 -11.36
N PRO A 47 -3.76 11.21 -11.29
CA PRO A 47 -4.45 10.86 -10.04
C PRO A 47 -3.93 9.54 -9.46
N PHE A 48 -3.83 8.48 -10.28
CA PHE A 48 -3.25 7.21 -9.86
C PHE A 48 -1.82 7.38 -9.33
N GLY A 49 -0.95 8.05 -10.10
CA GLY A 49 0.47 8.19 -9.78
C GLY A 49 0.72 9.00 -8.51
N PHE A 50 0.05 10.15 -8.34
CA PHE A 50 0.23 11.03 -7.19
C PHE A 50 -0.32 10.41 -5.90
N THR A 51 -1.50 9.79 -5.95
CA THR A 51 -2.07 9.09 -4.79
C THR A 51 -1.15 7.95 -4.35
N LEU A 52 -0.70 7.11 -5.30
CA LEU A 52 0.18 5.98 -4.97
C LEU A 52 1.54 6.42 -4.43
N MET A 53 2.04 7.60 -4.83
CA MET A 53 3.34 8.12 -4.37
C MET A 53 3.37 8.30 -2.84
N SER A 54 2.30 8.82 -2.24
CA SER A 54 2.20 9.03 -0.79
C SER A 54 1.60 7.80 -0.10
N ARG A 55 0.50 7.28 -0.63
CA ARG A 55 -0.32 6.28 0.06
C ARG A 55 0.43 4.98 0.38
N LYS A 56 1.40 4.57 -0.45
CA LYS A 56 2.22 3.37 -0.19
C LYS A 56 3.05 3.45 1.10
N PHE A 57 3.41 4.66 1.53
CA PHE A 57 4.14 4.88 2.78
C PHE A 57 3.18 4.93 3.97
N GLU A 58 2.08 5.67 3.82
CA GLU A 58 1.04 5.78 4.85
C GLU A 58 0.42 4.42 5.17
N ALA A 59 0.03 3.64 4.15
CA ALA A 59 -0.55 2.32 4.34
C ALA A 59 0.40 1.34 5.01
N LEU A 60 1.72 1.46 4.79
CA LEU A 60 2.70 0.66 5.54
C LEU A 60 2.78 1.09 7.00
N ALA A 61 2.70 2.39 7.29
CA ALA A 61 2.70 2.89 8.66
C ALA A 61 1.46 2.41 9.43
N GLU A 62 0.28 2.53 8.81
CA GLU A 62 -0.99 2.03 9.35
C GLU A 62 -0.97 0.51 9.57
N ALA A 63 -0.51 -0.27 8.57
CA ALA A 63 -0.48 -1.73 8.68
C ALA A 63 0.35 -2.27 9.84
N PHE A 64 1.26 -1.46 10.38
CA PHE A 64 2.12 -1.86 11.48
C PHE A 64 1.97 -1.01 12.75
N GLU A 65 1.00 -0.08 12.82
CA GLU A 65 0.87 0.85 13.95
C GLU A 65 0.64 0.14 15.30
N ASP A 66 -0.04 -1.00 15.27
CA ASP A 66 -0.35 -1.81 16.46
C ASP A 66 0.82 -2.68 16.94
N LEU A 67 1.93 -2.75 16.19
CA LEU A 67 3.13 -3.44 16.67
C LEU A 67 3.89 -2.51 17.62
N GLY A 68 4.03 -2.93 18.89
CA GLY A 68 4.63 -2.12 19.94
C GLY A 68 6.10 -1.71 19.76
N ASP A 69 6.76 -2.18 18.70
CA ASP A 69 8.16 -1.91 18.37
C ASP A 69 8.35 -1.21 17.00
N VAL A 70 7.30 -0.61 16.46
CA VAL A 70 7.40 0.19 15.22
C VAL A 70 7.84 1.60 15.53
N ARG A 71 8.78 2.09 14.71
CA ARG A 71 9.12 3.50 14.67
C ARG A 71 8.79 4.07 13.30
N VAL A 72 7.93 5.08 13.29
CA VAL A 72 7.67 5.89 12.09
C VAL A 72 8.58 7.11 12.13
N VAL A 73 9.40 7.29 11.09
CA VAL A 73 10.34 8.40 10.95
C VAL A 73 9.96 9.26 9.76
N LYS A 74 9.94 10.58 9.95
CA LYS A 74 9.68 11.54 8.87
C LYS A 74 10.94 12.33 8.56
N PRO A 75 11.70 11.98 7.50
CA PRO A 75 12.90 12.71 7.16
C PRO A 75 12.60 14.17 6.82
N GLY A 76 13.46 15.10 7.27
CA GLY A 76 13.37 16.52 6.94
C GLY A 76 13.41 16.72 5.42
N GLY A 77 12.43 17.46 4.90
CA GLY A 77 12.26 17.68 3.45
C GLY A 77 11.59 16.52 2.71
N SER A 78 11.18 15.44 3.39
CA SER A 78 10.35 14.38 2.83
C SER A 78 8.89 14.57 3.27
N GLN A 79 7.95 14.33 2.35
CA GLN A 79 6.54 14.17 2.69
C GLN A 79 6.20 12.76 3.18
N HIS A 80 7.12 11.81 2.99
CA HIS A 80 6.90 10.39 3.26
C HIS A 80 7.39 9.99 4.65
N GLU A 81 6.56 9.22 5.32
CA GLU A 81 6.85 8.53 6.57
C GLU A 81 7.49 7.18 6.28
N LEU A 82 8.60 6.89 6.96
CA LEU A 82 9.37 5.67 6.80
C LEU A 82 9.14 4.78 8.01
N VAL A 83 8.75 3.53 7.75
CA VAL A 83 8.51 2.53 8.78
C VAL A 83 9.81 1.81 9.09
N VAL A 84 10.15 1.74 10.38
CA VAL A 84 11.26 0.94 10.89
C VAL A 84 10.71 -0.12 11.86
N LEU A 85 10.91 -1.39 11.50
CA LEU A 85 10.54 -2.56 12.29
C LEU A 85 11.81 -3.26 12.76
N ASP A 86 12.10 -3.29 14.06
CA ASP A 86 13.27 -4.04 14.58
C ASP A 86 14.61 -3.69 13.89
N GLY A 87 14.82 -2.37 13.73
CA GLY A 87 15.97 -1.84 12.99
C GLY A 87 15.94 -2.13 11.49
N LYS A 88 14.81 -2.54 10.91
CA LYS A 88 14.64 -2.75 9.46
C LYS A 88 13.78 -1.63 8.89
N LEU A 89 14.39 -0.75 8.12
CA LEU A 89 13.70 0.33 7.42
C LEU A 89 13.08 -0.22 6.15
N LEU A 90 11.74 -0.17 6.06
CA LEU A 90 10.99 -0.63 4.91
C LEU A 90 10.87 0.48 3.87
N PHE A 91 11.26 0.20 2.62
CA PHE A 91 11.20 1.18 1.54
C PHE A 91 10.44 0.66 0.31
N PRO A 92 9.17 1.07 0.11
CA PRO A 92 8.37 0.67 -1.05
C PRO A 92 8.70 1.48 -2.32
N PHE A 93 8.93 0.78 -3.42
CA PHE A 93 9.07 1.39 -4.73
C PHE A 93 8.46 0.54 -5.85
N ARG A 94 7.91 1.22 -6.86
CA ARG A 94 7.40 0.57 -8.05
C ARG A 94 8.56 0.30 -9.00
N TYR A 95 8.85 -0.98 -9.29
CA TYR A 95 9.92 -1.35 -10.22
C TYR A 95 9.42 -1.54 -11.67
N ALA A 96 8.14 -1.85 -11.85
CA ALA A 96 7.56 -2.09 -13.16
C ALA A 96 6.08 -1.70 -13.25
N LYS A 97 5.59 -1.51 -14.48
CA LYS A 97 4.18 -1.27 -14.79
C LYS A 97 3.45 -2.55 -15.25
N ASP A 98 4.19 -3.60 -15.54
CA ASP A 98 3.71 -4.89 -16.01
C ASP A 98 4.70 -5.99 -15.59
N ARG A 99 4.43 -7.24 -16.00
CA ARG A 99 5.27 -8.41 -15.70
C ARG A 99 6.39 -8.67 -16.71
N SER A 100 6.66 -7.72 -17.64
CA SER A 100 7.72 -7.90 -18.64
C SER A 100 9.12 -7.64 -18.09
N VAL A 101 9.22 -6.88 -17.00
CA VAL A 101 10.48 -6.55 -16.34
C VAL A 101 10.70 -7.51 -15.18
N SER A 102 11.88 -8.14 -15.14
CA SER A 102 12.28 -8.95 -13.98
C SER A 102 12.64 -8.04 -12.80
N VAL A 103 12.25 -8.42 -11.59
CA VAL A 103 12.69 -7.74 -10.36
C VAL A 103 14.22 -7.73 -10.24
N MET A 104 14.93 -8.71 -10.82
CA MET A 104 16.40 -8.74 -10.84
C MET A 104 17.02 -7.58 -11.60
N SER A 105 16.27 -6.96 -12.52
CA SER A 105 16.65 -5.77 -13.28
C SER A 105 15.99 -4.47 -12.75
N ALA A 106 15.45 -4.51 -11.53
CA ALA A 106 14.74 -3.38 -10.94
C ALA A 106 15.59 -2.11 -10.85
N ARG A 107 14.91 -0.97 -11.02
CA ARG A 107 15.47 0.37 -10.90
C ARG A 107 14.61 1.24 -10.00
N ILE A 108 15.23 2.09 -9.18
CA ILE A 108 14.49 3.06 -8.37
C ILE A 108 14.14 4.29 -9.22
N GLY A 109 12.87 4.35 -9.61
CA GLY A 109 12.35 5.43 -10.44
C GLY A 109 12.85 5.36 -11.89
N ASP A 110 12.37 6.31 -12.70
CA ASP A 110 12.69 6.39 -14.14
C ASP A 110 13.96 7.23 -14.42
N GLY A 111 14.70 7.65 -13.39
CA GLY A 111 15.82 8.58 -13.52
C GLY A 111 16.73 8.62 -12.30
N ARG A 112 17.30 9.80 -11.99
CA ARG A 112 18.21 9.94 -10.85
C ARG A 112 17.46 9.74 -9.53
N PRO A 113 17.88 8.81 -8.65
CA PRO A 113 17.29 8.65 -7.33
C PRO A 113 17.31 9.96 -6.54
N SER A 114 16.28 10.20 -5.72
CA SER A 114 16.21 11.41 -4.89
C SER A 114 17.34 11.47 -3.86
N ALA A 115 17.58 12.65 -3.28
CA ALA A 115 18.57 12.80 -2.21
C ALA A 115 18.26 11.89 -1.00
N LEU A 116 16.98 11.67 -0.69
CA LEU A 116 16.55 10.74 0.35
C LEU A 116 16.92 9.30 0.00
N VAL A 117 16.61 8.84 -1.22
CA VAL A 117 16.97 7.48 -1.63
C VAL A 117 18.49 7.30 -1.55
N GLN A 118 19.27 8.25 -2.09
CA GLN A 118 20.73 8.19 -2.01
C GLN A 118 21.20 8.10 -0.54
N ALA A 119 20.64 8.90 0.38
CA ALA A 119 20.99 8.86 1.80
C ALA A 119 20.63 7.53 2.46
N LEU A 120 19.45 6.95 2.16
CA LEU A 120 19.02 5.66 2.68
C LEU A 120 19.97 4.53 2.27
N PHE A 121 20.33 4.45 0.98
CA PHE A 121 21.27 3.45 0.50
C PHE A 121 22.67 3.64 1.08
N ASN A 122 23.15 4.87 1.18
CA ASN A 122 24.50 5.14 1.64
C ASN A 122 24.67 4.85 3.15
N ARG A 123 23.59 4.95 3.94
CA ARG A 123 23.65 4.74 5.39
C ARG A 123 23.16 3.35 5.84
N PHE A 124 22.10 2.83 5.23
CA PHE A 124 21.43 1.62 5.69
C PHE A 124 21.43 0.49 4.65
N GLY A 125 21.89 0.76 3.43
CA GLY A 125 22.04 -0.24 2.39
C GLY A 125 23.14 -1.25 2.73
N PRO A 126 23.13 -2.44 2.11
CA PRO A 126 24.20 -3.41 2.28
C PRO A 126 25.50 -2.90 1.68
N GLU A 127 26.62 -3.40 2.20
CA GLU A 127 27.96 -3.08 1.70
C GLU A 127 28.13 -3.45 0.21
N PRO A 128 28.59 -2.53 -0.65
CA PRO A 128 28.70 -2.83 -2.08
C PRO A 128 29.63 -4.01 -2.39
N ARG A 129 29.16 -5.01 -3.16
CA ARG A 129 29.99 -6.16 -3.55
C ARG A 129 31.16 -5.78 -4.45
N MET A 130 31.02 -4.69 -5.18
CA MET A 130 32.07 -4.17 -6.06
C MET A 130 32.15 -2.66 -5.88
N ARG A 131 33.21 -2.20 -5.22
CA ARG A 131 33.53 -0.78 -5.14
C ARG A 131 34.38 -0.41 -6.35
N GLN A 132 33.81 0.33 -7.29
CA GLN A 132 34.62 0.95 -8.32
C GLN A 132 35.41 2.09 -7.67
N LEU A 133 36.75 1.98 -7.66
CA LEU A 133 37.63 3.05 -7.19
C LEU A 133 37.40 4.28 -8.07
N ALA A 134 36.73 5.30 -7.53
CA ALA A 134 36.59 6.57 -8.22
C ALA A 134 37.93 7.30 -8.21
N LEU A 135 38.47 7.66 -9.39
CA LEU A 135 39.41 8.76 -9.46
C LEU A 135 38.62 10.02 -9.08
N HIS A 136 38.99 10.65 -7.97
CA HIS A 136 38.41 11.84 -7.36
C HIS A 136 37.24 11.58 -6.39
N ASP A 137 37.59 11.50 -5.10
CA ASP A 137 36.69 11.72 -3.97
C ASP A 137 36.12 13.14 -4.03
N LEU A 138 35.00 13.31 -4.74
CA LEU A 138 34.15 14.46 -4.51
C LEU A 138 33.41 14.21 -3.18
N PRO A 139 33.57 15.07 -2.17
CA PRO A 139 32.87 14.91 -0.91
C PRO A 139 31.37 14.86 -1.19
N PRO A 140 30.63 13.91 -0.60
CA PRO A 140 29.19 13.90 -0.76
C PRO A 140 28.66 15.25 -0.23
N HIS A 141 27.90 15.96 -1.07
CA HIS A 141 27.11 17.08 -0.58
C HIS A 141 26.17 16.52 0.49
N ALA A 142 26.52 16.74 1.76
CA ALA A 142 25.69 16.38 2.90
C ALA A 142 24.45 17.28 2.85
N VAL A 143 23.33 16.68 2.45
CA VAL A 143 22.02 17.35 2.41
C VAL A 143 21.36 17.18 3.80
N PRO A 144 20.56 18.14 4.28
CA PRO A 144 19.77 18.07 5.53
C PRO A 144 18.95 16.78 5.75
N VAL A 145 18.74 15.96 4.73
CA VAL A 145 18.12 14.63 4.86
C VAL A 145 18.92 13.69 5.78
N ALA A 146 20.24 13.87 5.87
CA ALA A 146 21.10 13.07 6.75
C ALA A 146 20.80 13.30 8.24
N GLU A 147 20.37 14.52 8.62
CA GLU A 147 20.08 14.88 10.01
C GLU A 147 18.82 14.16 10.52
N ALA A 148 17.78 14.05 9.70
CA ALA A 148 16.54 13.41 10.12
C ALA A 148 16.58 11.87 10.07
N LEU A 149 17.52 11.30 9.31
CA LEU A 149 17.90 9.90 9.47
C LEU A 149 18.84 9.71 10.67
N GLY A 150 19.43 10.80 11.19
CA GLY A 150 20.37 10.89 12.32
C GLY A 150 19.97 10.05 13.52
N ASP A 151 18.70 10.13 13.89
CA ASP A 151 18.14 9.48 15.08
C ASP A 151 17.93 7.96 14.95
N LEU A 152 18.18 7.39 13.77
CA LEU A 152 18.13 5.94 13.56
C LEU A 152 19.45 5.29 13.96
N PRO A 153 19.40 4.15 14.69
CA PRO A 153 20.59 3.38 15.04
C PRO A 153 21.45 3.01 13.83
N ASP A 154 22.77 2.94 14.01
CA ASP A 154 23.73 2.59 12.94
C ASP A 154 23.62 1.13 12.47
N ASP A 155 23.02 0.27 13.29
CA ASP A 155 22.70 -1.12 12.91
C ASP A 155 21.39 -1.25 12.13
N THR A 156 20.72 -0.13 11.83
CA THR A 156 19.55 -0.13 10.94
C THR A 156 19.91 -0.67 9.56
N ARG A 157 19.03 -1.48 8.96
CA ARG A 157 19.19 -2.06 7.63
C ARG A 157 18.03 -1.69 6.73
N LEU A 158 18.33 -1.38 5.47
CA LEU A 158 17.35 -1.07 4.44
C LEU A 158 16.79 -2.36 3.84
N VAL A 159 15.48 -2.54 3.95
CA VAL A 159 14.74 -3.59 3.24
C VAL A 159 13.87 -2.94 2.17
N LEU A 160 14.14 -3.31 0.93
CA LEU A 160 13.37 -2.82 -0.21
C LEU A 160 12.11 -3.65 -0.39
N ILE A 161 11.00 -2.98 -0.70
CA ILE A 161 9.74 -3.59 -1.10
C ILE A 161 9.49 -3.19 -2.56
N ALA A 162 9.84 -4.08 -3.49
CA ALA A 162 9.70 -3.85 -4.91
C ALA A 162 8.34 -4.38 -5.39
N TYR A 163 7.52 -3.54 -6.00
CA TYR A 163 6.22 -3.96 -6.55
C TYR A 163 6.03 -3.57 -8.01
N ALA A 164 5.26 -4.38 -8.74
CA ALA A 164 4.79 -4.10 -10.09
C ALA A 164 3.30 -3.79 -10.05
N CYS A 165 2.88 -2.72 -10.70
CA CYS A 165 1.46 -2.35 -10.75
C CYS A 165 1.09 -1.42 -11.89
N ASN A 166 -0.18 -1.43 -12.27
CA ASN A 166 -0.75 -0.42 -13.16
C ASN A 166 -2.22 -0.13 -12.82
N ALA A 167 -2.75 0.93 -13.43
CA ALA A 167 -4.13 1.38 -13.19
C ALA A 167 -5.21 0.47 -13.78
N HIS A 168 -4.84 -0.53 -14.60
CA HIS A 168 -5.79 -1.45 -15.23
C HIS A 168 -5.94 -2.75 -14.43
N SER A 169 -4.83 -3.32 -13.98
CA SER A 169 -4.75 -4.63 -13.34
C SER A 169 -4.42 -4.57 -11.85
N GLY A 170 -4.18 -3.38 -11.29
CA GLY A 170 -3.83 -3.23 -9.88
C GLY A 170 -2.43 -3.78 -9.56
N LEU A 171 -2.31 -4.45 -8.42
CA LEU A 171 -1.05 -5.02 -7.93
C LEU A 171 -0.77 -6.32 -8.70
N LEU A 172 0.39 -6.38 -9.35
CA LEU A 172 0.78 -7.51 -10.17
C LEU A 172 1.70 -8.44 -9.40
N ASP A 173 2.81 -7.91 -8.90
CA ASP A 173 3.86 -8.66 -8.20
C ASP A 173 4.39 -7.82 -7.03
N ALA A 174 4.87 -8.49 -5.99
CA ALA A 174 5.57 -7.87 -4.88
C ALA A 174 6.75 -8.75 -4.42
N TRP A 175 7.84 -8.09 -4.06
CA TRP A 175 9.10 -8.71 -3.66
C TRP A 175 9.71 -7.92 -2.53
N TRP A 176 10.47 -8.59 -1.66
CA TRP A 176 11.31 -7.93 -0.68
C TRP A 176 12.74 -8.44 -0.70
N GLY A 177 13.64 -7.65 -0.13
CA GLY A 177 15.02 -8.06 0.01
C GLY A 177 15.97 -6.91 0.27
N GLU A 178 17.25 -7.25 0.17
CA GLU A 178 18.36 -6.32 0.29
C GLU A 178 19.01 -6.14 -1.07
N ALA A 179 19.25 -4.90 -1.46
CA ALA A 179 20.00 -4.58 -2.66
C ALA A 179 20.90 -3.38 -2.43
N GLU A 180 22.01 -3.35 -3.15
CA GLU A 180 22.85 -2.16 -3.25
C GLU A 180 22.45 -1.32 -4.48
N LEU A 181 22.65 -0.01 -4.37
CA LEU A 181 22.47 0.94 -5.46
C LEU A 181 23.77 1.01 -6.27
N LEU A 182 23.71 0.60 -7.55
CA LEU A 182 24.90 0.50 -8.41
C LEU A 182 25.34 1.85 -8.97
N ASP A 183 24.39 2.72 -9.26
CA ASP A 183 24.64 3.94 -10.03
C ASP A 183 23.66 5.06 -9.71
N ARG A 184 23.95 6.24 -10.27
CA ARG A 184 23.10 7.43 -10.16
C ARG A 184 21.83 7.37 -11.01
N THR A 185 21.59 6.26 -11.70
CA THR A 185 20.42 6.03 -12.57
C THR A 185 19.39 5.09 -11.94
N GLY A 186 19.65 4.63 -10.71
CA GLY A 186 18.72 3.84 -9.91
C GLY A 186 18.88 2.33 -10.04
N SER A 187 19.87 1.83 -10.79
CA SER A 187 20.05 0.38 -10.98
C SER A 187 20.39 -0.33 -9.68
N LEU A 188 19.76 -1.47 -9.43
CA LEU A 188 19.95 -2.27 -8.22
C LEU A 188 20.70 -3.56 -8.49
N ARG A 189 21.45 -4.03 -7.50
CA ARG A 189 21.94 -5.41 -7.42
C ARG A 189 21.45 -6.06 -6.14
N TRP A 190 20.59 -7.06 -6.28
CA TRP A 190 20.03 -7.80 -5.15
C TRP A 190 21.10 -8.69 -4.50
N HIS A 191 21.22 -8.56 -3.19
CA HIS A 191 21.98 -9.48 -2.34
C HIS A 191 21.13 -10.69 -1.97
N HIS A 192 19.87 -10.42 -1.64
CA HIS A 192 18.80 -11.38 -1.44
C HIS A 192 17.50 -10.79 -1.97
N CYS A 193 16.65 -11.62 -2.54
CA CYS A 193 15.33 -11.19 -3.01
C CYS A 193 14.42 -12.40 -3.05
N GLU A 194 13.21 -12.24 -2.53
CA GLU A 194 12.18 -13.26 -2.57
C GLU A 194 10.78 -12.64 -2.70
N GLU A 195 9.86 -13.44 -3.21
CA GLU A 195 8.49 -13.01 -3.50
C GLU A 195 7.67 -12.85 -2.23
N ILE A 196 6.86 -11.79 -2.19
CA ILE A 196 5.77 -11.61 -1.23
C ILE A 196 4.51 -12.18 -1.90
N PRO A 197 3.97 -13.31 -1.40
CA PRO A 197 2.77 -13.89 -1.97
C PRO A 197 1.60 -12.91 -1.84
N LEU A 198 1.02 -12.56 -2.98
CA LEU A 198 -0.20 -11.77 -3.02
C LEU A 198 -1.39 -12.72 -2.90
N VAL A 199 -2.36 -12.36 -2.06
CA VAL A 199 -3.66 -13.01 -2.09
C VAL A 199 -4.31 -12.55 -3.38
N GLN A 200 -4.18 -13.35 -4.44
CA GLN A 200 -5.03 -13.17 -5.60
C GLN A 200 -6.43 -13.49 -5.12
N GLU A 201 -7.28 -12.46 -4.98
CA GLU A 201 -8.70 -12.69 -5.12
C GLU A 201 -8.86 -13.34 -6.49
N SER A 202 -9.07 -14.64 -6.44
CA SER A 202 -9.49 -15.38 -7.62
C SER A 202 -10.84 -14.77 -7.96
N VAL A 203 -10.85 -13.77 -8.84
CA VAL A 203 -11.99 -13.60 -9.72
C VAL A 203 -11.99 -14.89 -10.51
N ALA A 204 -12.63 -15.92 -9.94
CA ALA A 204 -13.04 -17.08 -10.70
C ALA A 204 -13.64 -16.48 -11.98
N PRO A 205 -13.23 -16.93 -13.17
CA PRO A 205 -13.97 -16.54 -14.35
C PRO A 205 -15.40 -16.91 -14.00
N ALA A 206 -16.29 -15.90 -13.90
CA ALA A 206 -17.70 -16.14 -13.77
C ALA A 206 -17.96 -17.18 -14.84
N GLY A 207 -18.30 -18.39 -14.39
CA GLY A 207 -18.57 -19.46 -15.31
C GLY A 207 -19.54 -18.88 -16.32
N ARG A 208 -19.46 -19.36 -17.55
CA ARG A 208 -20.66 -19.43 -18.38
C ARG A 208 -21.66 -20.35 -17.64
N GLU A 209 -22.18 -19.89 -16.51
CA GLU A 209 -23.46 -20.31 -15.99
C GLU A 209 -24.44 -19.69 -16.98
N GLY A 210 -25.20 -20.59 -17.61
CA GLY A 210 -26.02 -20.29 -18.76
C GLY A 210 -26.88 -19.06 -18.55
N GLU A 211 -27.08 -18.34 -19.65
CA GLU A 211 -28.34 -17.68 -19.99
C GLU A 211 -29.15 -17.28 -18.76
N ALA A 212 -28.77 -16.15 -18.16
CA ALA A 212 -29.54 -15.54 -17.07
C ALA A 212 -30.99 -15.42 -17.55
N ALA A 213 -31.85 -16.29 -17.03
CA ALA A 213 -33.27 -16.16 -17.20
C ALA A 213 -33.64 -14.80 -16.59
N ALA A 214 -34.30 -13.96 -17.38
CA ALA A 214 -34.80 -12.67 -16.95
C ALA A 214 -35.55 -12.80 -15.60
N PHE A 215 -35.53 -11.75 -14.79
CA PHE A 215 -36.10 -11.67 -13.43
C PHE A 215 -37.55 -12.20 -13.34
N ASP A 216 -38.24 -12.20 -14.46
CA ASP A 216 -39.61 -12.63 -14.74
C ASP A 216 -39.79 -14.14 -14.95
N HIS A 217 -38.73 -14.95 -14.91
CA HIS A 217 -38.78 -16.42 -15.09
C HIS A 217 -38.54 -17.26 -13.83
N GLY A 218 -38.35 -16.64 -12.66
CA GLY A 218 -38.24 -17.35 -11.39
C GLY A 218 -39.60 -17.62 -10.75
N VAL A 219 -39.84 -18.83 -10.24
CA VAL A 219 -40.98 -19.12 -9.36
C VAL A 219 -40.80 -18.30 -8.08
N PRO A 220 -41.75 -17.42 -7.69
CA PRO A 220 -41.59 -16.60 -6.51
C PRO A 220 -41.51 -17.48 -5.25
N PRO A 221 -40.52 -17.26 -4.37
CA PRO A 221 -40.43 -18.02 -3.13
C PRO A 221 -41.64 -17.70 -2.26
N ALA A 222 -42.43 -18.72 -1.92
CA ALA A 222 -43.53 -18.58 -0.97
C ALA A 222 -42.94 -18.36 0.44
N PRO A 223 -43.10 -17.17 1.05
CA PRO A 223 -42.61 -16.94 2.39
C PRO A 223 -43.44 -17.79 3.37
N ALA A 224 -42.77 -18.50 4.28
CA ALA A 224 -43.43 -19.16 5.39
C ALA A 224 -44.00 -18.10 6.34
N LEU A 225 -45.31 -17.83 6.22
CA LEU A 225 -46.02 -16.95 7.14
C LEU A 225 -46.10 -17.64 8.49
N ASN A 226 -45.33 -17.12 9.46
CA ASN A 226 -45.37 -17.59 10.84
C ASN A 226 -46.46 -16.78 11.58
N PRO A 227 -47.65 -17.34 11.86
CA PRO A 227 -48.70 -16.58 12.53
C PRO A 227 -48.25 -16.27 13.96
N ARG A 228 -48.02 -14.98 14.25
CA ARG A 228 -47.82 -14.52 15.63
C ARG A 228 -49.06 -14.90 16.45
N ARG A 229 -48.95 -15.93 17.29
CA ARG A 229 -49.92 -16.16 18.37
C ARG A 229 -49.74 -15.07 19.42
N GLY A 230 -50.73 -14.18 19.51
CA GLY A 230 -50.97 -13.35 20.68
C GLY A 230 -50.05 -12.15 20.85
N ALA A 231 -50.30 -11.07 20.10
CA ALA A 231 -49.96 -9.73 20.58
C ALA A 231 -51.17 -9.20 21.36
N ALA A 232 -51.05 -9.13 22.68
CA ALA A 232 -51.93 -8.28 23.48
C ALA A 232 -51.77 -6.85 22.94
N ARG A 233 -52.88 -6.20 22.59
CA ARG A 233 -52.90 -4.81 22.11
C ARG A 233 -52.30 -3.91 23.19
N LEU A 234 -51.06 -3.50 23.02
CA LEU A 234 -50.48 -2.35 23.73
C LEU A 234 -50.93 -1.09 22.99
N ALA A 235 -51.91 -0.40 23.59
CA ALA A 235 -52.35 0.98 23.42
C ALA A 235 -52.65 1.52 21.99
N ALA A 236 -53.64 2.42 21.92
CA ALA A 236 -54.01 3.13 20.70
C ALA A 236 -52.90 4.09 20.24
N PRO A 237 -52.72 4.30 18.93
CA PRO A 237 -51.73 5.25 18.41
C PRO A 237 -52.06 6.69 18.84
N VAL A 238 -51.03 7.41 19.27
CA VAL A 238 -51.09 8.85 19.55
C VAL A 238 -51.32 9.58 18.22
N SER A 239 -52.35 10.43 18.18
CA SER A 239 -52.68 11.23 17.01
C SER A 239 -51.58 12.25 16.69
N GLU A 240 -51.24 12.37 15.41
CA GLU A 240 -50.29 13.35 14.87
C GLU A 240 -50.85 14.77 14.98
N PRO A 241 -50.07 15.77 15.42
CA PRO A 241 -50.53 17.16 15.48
C PRO A 241 -50.62 17.79 14.09
N LEU A 242 -51.71 18.52 13.85
CA LEU A 242 -51.99 19.21 12.58
C LEU A 242 -50.96 20.30 12.26
N PRO A 243 -50.67 20.55 10.97
CA PRO A 243 -49.73 21.59 10.55
C PRO A 243 -50.29 23.00 10.79
N PHE A 244 -49.41 23.90 11.23
CA PHE A 244 -49.70 25.33 11.38
C PHE A 244 -50.03 25.97 10.02
N GLY A 245 -51.23 26.53 9.90
CA GLY A 245 -51.64 27.35 8.76
C GLY A 245 -51.01 28.75 8.78
N PRO A 246 -50.99 29.45 7.62
CA PRO A 246 -50.25 30.69 7.45
C PRO A 246 -50.96 31.85 8.15
N GLU A 247 -50.21 32.62 8.93
CA GLU A 247 -50.68 33.86 9.55
C GLU A 247 -50.73 34.97 8.48
N ALA A 248 -51.96 35.33 8.09
CA ALA A 248 -52.24 36.42 7.17
C ALA A 248 -52.10 37.77 7.89
N ALA A 249 -51.54 38.74 7.16
CA ALA A 249 -51.39 40.12 7.56
C ALA A 249 -52.72 40.88 7.74
N SER A 250 -52.81 41.66 8.82
CA SER A 250 -53.60 42.90 9.00
C SER A 250 -53.22 43.44 10.38
N GLY A 251 -52.81 44.68 10.63
CA GLY A 251 -52.96 45.93 9.91
C GLY A 251 -53.29 47.01 10.96
N ALA A 252 -52.37 47.94 11.22
CA ALA A 252 -52.57 49.27 11.81
C ALA A 252 -51.28 50.08 11.68
#